data_AF-A0A382AR93-F1
#
_entry.id   AF-A0A382AR93-F1
#
_cell.length_a   1.000
_cell.length_b   1.000
_cell.length_c   1.000
_cell.angle_alpha   90.00
_cell.angle_beta   90.00
_cell.angle_gamma   90.00
#
_symmetry.space_group_name_H-M   'P 1'
#
loop_
_entity.id
_entity.type
_entity.pdbx_description
1 polymer ?
#
loop_
_entity_poly.entity_id
_entity_poly.type
_entity_poly.pdbx_seq_one_letter_code
_entity_poly.pdbx_strand_id
1 'polypeptide(L)'
;MKLFKFWLFLIFVIGLPNGGTIDVVLSGETEELDMVLIPSGEFLMGTKDDKGRPDEYPQHKVYLDSFYLDRFEVTGEDFQKYLSSNPNQHPTIVGWWGRQVRPGMKKRPVIGLSWKRCSDYCEWRGKRLPTEAEWERAAAGLERRRYPWGSDTPNKERANFNRCCFIMKGLATAEVGSYYLGATPDGIYDLAGN
;
A
#
# COMPACT_ATOMS: atom_id res chain seq x y z
N MET A 1 -15.49 -30.78 4.09
CA MET A 1 -16.65 -30.31 3.32
C MET A 1 -16.40 -28.88 2.88
N LYS A 2 -16.25 -28.64 1.57
CA LYS A 2 -16.04 -27.29 1.02
C LYS A 2 -17.34 -26.49 1.19
N LEU A 3 -17.33 -25.48 2.05
CA LEU A 3 -18.44 -24.53 2.17
C LEU A 3 -18.41 -23.60 0.96
N PHE A 4 -19.32 -23.81 0.02
CA PHE A 4 -19.65 -22.84 -1.02
C PHE A 4 -20.27 -21.61 -0.35
N LYS A 5 -19.57 -20.47 -0.38
CA LYS A 5 -20.15 -19.18 0.00
C LYS A 5 -21.14 -18.78 -1.11
N PHE A 6 -22.43 -18.86 -0.84
CA PHE A 6 -23.47 -18.26 -1.67
C PHE A 6 -23.46 -16.75 -1.45
N TRP A 7 -23.12 -15.97 -2.49
CA TRP A 7 -23.38 -14.54 -2.50
C TRP A 7 -24.86 -14.31 -2.82
N LEU A 8 -25.57 -13.63 -1.93
CA LEU A 8 -26.95 -13.20 -2.19
C LEU A 8 -26.87 -11.98 -3.12
N PHE A 9 -27.08 -12.18 -4.42
CA PHE A 9 -27.21 -11.08 -5.37
C PHE A 9 -28.66 -10.56 -5.30
N LEU A 10 -28.83 -9.31 -4.87
CA LEU A 10 -30.11 -8.60 -5.00
C LEU A 10 -30.31 -8.25 -6.48
N ILE A 11 -31.20 -8.99 -7.15
CA ILE A 11 -31.59 -8.72 -8.55
C ILE A 11 -32.75 -7.74 -8.52
N PHE A 12 -32.53 -6.50 -8.93
CA PHE A 12 -33.61 -5.56 -9.24
C PHE A 12 -34.06 -5.78 -10.69
N VAL A 13 -35.23 -6.40 -10.87
CA VAL A 13 -35.88 -6.50 -12.19
C VAL A 13 -36.79 -5.28 -12.34
N ILE A 14 -36.36 -4.28 -13.09
CA ILE A 14 -37.22 -3.16 -13.49
C ILE A 14 -37.87 -3.54 -14.82
N GLY A 15 -39.15 -3.91 -14.77
CA GLY A 15 -39.93 -4.17 -15.99
C GLY A 15 -40.42 -2.86 -16.60
N LEU A 16 -39.97 -2.52 -17.81
CA LEU A 16 -40.60 -1.50 -18.64
C LEU A 16 -41.54 -2.17 -19.66
N PRO A 17 -42.69 -1.55 -20.03
CA PRO A 17 -43.80 -2.27 -20.67
C PRO A 17 -43.62 -2.62 -22.15
N ASN A 18 -42.48 -2.36 -22.79
CA ASN A 18 -42.34 -2.52 -24.23
C ASN A 18 -40.95 -3.04 -24.62
N GLY A 19 -40.81 -4.37 -24.75
CA GLY A 19 -39.85 -5.04 -25.67
C GLY A 19 -38.37 -4.65 -25.64
N GLY A 20 -37.86 -4.05 -24.56
CA GLY A 20 -36.46 -3.62 -24.44
C GLY A 20 -35.58 -4.68 -23.77
N THR A 21 -34.32 -4.76 -24.22
CA THR A 21 -33.24 -5.57 -23.64
C THR A 21 -33.10 -5.33 -22.12
N ILE A 22 -32.89 -6.41 -21.37
CA ILE A 22 -32.66 -6.37 -19.91
C ILE A 22 -31.18 -6.13 -19.66
N ASP A 23 -30.82 -4.94 -19.17
CA ASP A 23 -29.48 -4.67 -18.65
C ASP A 23 -29.42 -5.09 -17.17
N VAL A 24 -28.69 -6.18 -16.89
CA VAL A 24 -28.42 -6.63 -15.52
C VAL A 24 -27.29 -5.77 -14.97
N VAL A 25 -27.62 -4.76 -14.18
CA VAL A 25 -26.62 -3.93 -13.47
C VAL A 25 -26.23 -4.65 -12.18
N LEU A 26 -25.06 -5.28 -12.18
CA LEU A 26 -24.42 -5.82 -10.98
C LEU A 26 -23.82 -4.65 -10.17
N SER A 27 -24.50 -4.18 -9.14
CA SER A 27 -23.95 -3.21 -8.19
C SER A 27 -23.03 -3.91 -7.19
N GLY A 28 -21.84 -4.31 -7.63
CA GLY A 28 -20.73 -4.51 -6.71
C GLY A 28 -20.17 -3.14 -6.35
N GLU A 29 -20.02 -2.83 -5.07
CA GLU A 29 -19.11 -1.75 -4.65
C GLU A 29 -17.70 -2.15 -5.12
N THR A 30 -17.29 -1.64 -6.27
CA THR A 30 -15.88 -1.63 -6.63
C THR A 30 -15.22 -0.67 -5.65
N GLU A 31 -14.64 -1.18 -4.55
CA GLU A 31 -13.62 -0.44 -3.81
C GLU A 31 -12.61 0.00 -4.87
N GLU A 32 -12.62 1.30 -5.21
CA GLU A 32 -11.66 1.86 -6.16
C GLU A 32 -10.27 1.53 -5.60
N LEU A 33 -9.54 0.68 -6.32
CA LEU A 33 -8.20 0.29 -5.90
C LEU A 33 -7.34 1.54 -5.98
N ASP A 34 -7.05 2.13 -4.83
CA ASP A 34 -6.26 3.35 -4.71
C ASP A 34 -4.77 3.07 -4.97
N MET A 35 -4.48 2.75 -6.23
CA MET A 35 -3.20 2.30 -6.74
C MET A 35 -2.76 3.17 -7.92
N VAL A 36 -1.45 3.25 -8.11
CA VAL A 36 -0.80 3.97 -9.21
C VAL A 36 -0.23 2.96 -10.20
N LEU A 37 -0.54 3.13 -11.48
CA LEU A 37 0.06 2.36 -12.56
C LEU A 37 1.49 2.86 -12.78
N ILE A 38 2.47 1.96 -12.60
CA ILE A 38 3.85 2.18 -13.02
C ILE A 38 4.02 1.53 -14.40
N PRO A 39 4.37 2.29 -15.45
CA PRO A 39 4.53 1.75 -16.79
C PRO A 39 5.76 0.84 -16.89
N SER A 40 5.68 -0.15 -17.78
CA SER A 40 6.81 -1.03 -18.10
C SER A 40 8.01 -0.24 -18.62
N GLY A 41 9.21 -0.74 -18.37
CA GLY A 41 10.42 -0.23 -19.02
C GLY A 41 11.67 -0.45 -18.20
N GLU A 42 12.81 -0.18 -18.83
CA GLU A 42 14.12 -0.22 -18.19
C GLU A 42 14.33 0.98 -17.26
N PHE A 43 14.94 0.76 -16.10
CA PHE A 43 15.50 1.82 -15.26
C PHE A 43 16.85 1.40 -14.69
N LEU A 44 17.56 2.35 -14.09
CA LEU A 44 18.80 2.07 -13.36
C LEU A 44 18.48 1.93 -11.88
N MET A 45 18.66 0.71 -11.36
CA MET A 45 18.54 0.37 -9.94
C MET A 45 19.90 0.53 -9.25
N GLY A 46 19.87 0.86 -7.96
CA GLY A 46 21.04 1.06 -7.11
C GLY A 46 21.76 2.38 -7.36
N THR A 47 22.82 2.63 -6.60
CA THR A 47 23.58 3.88 -6.67
C THR A 47 24.95 3.73 -7.35
N LYS A 48 25.45 4.88 -7.82
CA LYS A 48 26.81 5.08 -8.30
C LYS A 48 27.61 6.04 -7.42
N ASP A 49 26.93 6.80 -6.57
CA ASP A 49 27.60 7.75 -5.67
C ASP A 49 28.22 6.99 -4.51
N ASP A 50 29.33 7.46 -3.97
CA ASP A 50 30.07 6.84 -2.85
C ASP A 50 29.37 7.01 -1.48
N LYS A 51 28.06 7.34 -1.50
CA LYS A 51 27.27 7.68 -0.33
C LYS A 51 26.27 6.60 0.07
N GLY A 52 25.98 5.65 -0.81
CA GLY A 52 25.15 4.49 -0.49
C GLY A 52 25.89 3.48 0.38
N ARG A 53 25.13 2.57 1.00
CA ARG A 53 25.68 1.41 1.71
C ARG A 53 26.24 0.37 0.74
N PRO A 54 27.14 -0.54 1.19
CA PRO A 54 27.78 -1.51 0.29
C PRO A 54 26.82 -2.39 -0.52
N ASP A 55 25.63 -2.67 0.01
CA ASP A 55 24.56 -3.44 -0.62
C ASP A 55 23.72 -2.66 -1.65
N GLU A 56 23.94 -1.35 -1.79
CA GLU A 56 23.27 -0.49 -2.78
C GLU A 56 24.02 -0.41 -4.13
N TYR A 57 25.13 -1.15 -4.27
CA TYR A 57 26.00 -1.15 -5.46
C TYR A 57 26.09 -2.54 -6.12
N PRO A 58 26.46 -2.61 -7.41
CA PRO A 58 26.61 -1.49 -8.34
C PRO A 58 25.26 -1.06 -8.91
N GLN A 59 25.23 0.17 -9.40
CA GLN A 59 24.20 0.58 -10.33
C GLN A 59 24.13 -0.36 -11.53
N HIS A 60 22.94 -0.85 -11.86
CA HIS A 60 22.70 -1.73 -13.00
C HIS A 60 21.32 -1.49 -13.62
N LYS A 61 21.13 -1.99 -14.85
CA LYS A 61 19.85 -1.88 -15.57
C LYS A 61 18.90 -3.00 -15.15
N VAL A 62 17.65 -2.66 -14.91
CA VAL A 62 16.57 -3.61 -14.63
C VAL A 62 15.37 -3.27 -15.51
N TYR A 63 14.82 -4.28 -16.18
CA TYR A 63 13.55 -4.15 -16.91
C TYR A 63 12.41 -4.67 -16.04
N LEU A 64 11.32 -3.89 -15.96
CA LEU A 64 10.09 -4.29 -15.29
C LEU A 64 8.92 -4.19 -16.27
N ASP A 65 8.01 -5.16 -16.21
CA ASP A 65 6.68 -5.02 -16.81
C ASP A 65 5.87 -3.95 -16.05
N SER A 66 4.74 -3.52 -16.62
CA SER A 66 3.86 -2.58 -15.93
C SER A 66 3.22 -3.25 -14.72
N PHE A 67 3.15 -2.53 -13.60
CA PHE A 67 2.54 -3.01 -12.37
C PHE A 67 1.80 -1.88 -11.67
N TYR A 68 0.92 -2.24 -10.73
CA TYR A 68 0.27 -1.27 -9.85
C TYR A 68 0.91 -1.31 -8.47
N LEU A 69 1.06 -0.14 -7.84
CA LEU A 69 1.49 -0.01 -6.44
C LEU A 69 0.46 0.81 -5.66
N ASP A 70 0.16 0.43 -4.41
CA ASP A 70 -0.75 1.19 -3.53
C ASP A 70 -0.21 2.62 -3.32
N ARG A 71 -1.09 3.63 -3.31
CA ARG A 71 -0.69 5.04 -3.06
C ARG A 71 -0.13 5.26 -1.66
N PHE A 72 -0.59 4.45 -0.72
CA PHE A 72 -0.33 4.56 0.71
C PHE A 72 0.06 3.20 1.28
N GLU A 73 0.75 3.17 2.42
CA GLU A 73 0.94 1.92 3.13
C GLU A 73 -0.38 1.37 3.67
N VAL A 74 -0.44 0.05 3.84
CA VAL A 74 -1.61 -0.63 4.41
C VAL A 74 -1.89 -0.08 5.81
N THR A 75 -3.11 0.43 6.02
CA THR A 75 -3.47 1.05 7.29
C THR A 75 -3.93 0.03 8.34
N GLY A 76 -4.00 0.47 9.60
CA GLY A 76 -4.58 -0.33 10.69
C GLY A 76 -6.05 -0.69 10.44
N GLU A 77 -6.83 0.20 9.82
CA GLU A 77 -8.21 -0.05 9.42
C GLU A 77 -8.31 -1.11 8.32
N ASP A 78 -7.45 -1.03 7.30
CA ASP A 78 -7.36 -2.06 6.26
C ASP A 78 -7.03 -3.44 6.83
N PHE A 79 -6.05 -3.50 7.73
CA PHE A 79 -5.67 -4.75 8.37
C PHE A 79 -6.75 -5.27 9.33
N GLN A 80 -7.56 -4.39 9.92
CA GLN A 80 -8.72 -4.80 10.73
C GLN A 80 -9.78 -5.50 9.87
N LYS A 81 -10.01 -5.05 8.62
CA LYS A 81 -10.88 -5.75 7.65
C LYS A 81 -10.36 -7.17 7.37
N TYR A 82 -9.05 -7.31 7.17
CA TYR A 82 -8.40 -8.62 7.01
C TYR A 82 -8.60 -9.53 8.22
N LEU A 83 -8.38 -9.03 9.44
CA LEU A 83 -8.60 -9.79 10.67
C LEU A 83 -10.05 -10.19 10.88
N SER A 84 -11.01 -9.39 10.42
CA SER A 84 -12.44 -9.70 10.51
C SER A 84 -12.83 -10.88 9.61
N SER A 85 -12.15 -11.03 8.47
CA SER A 85 -12.33 -12.17 7.56
C SER A 85 -11.52 -13.42 7.95
N ASN A 86 -10.53 -13.26 8.83
CA ASN A 86 -9.57 -14.29 9.22
C ASN A 86 -9.53 -14.47 10.76
N PRO A 87 -10.55 -15.11 11.36
CA PRO A 87 -10.70 -15.18 12.82
C PRO A 87 -9.55 -15.91 13.54
N ASN A 88 -8.80 -16.76 12.84
CA ASN A 88 -7.65 -17.47 13.44
C ASN A 88 -6.36 -16.62 13.47
N GLN A 89 -6.34 -15.48 12.77
CA GLN A 89 -5.23 -14.53 12.81
C GLN A 89 -5.42 -13.56 13.99
N HIS A 90 -4.32 -13.13 14.61
CA HIS A 90 -4.34 -12.19 15.74
C HIS A 90 -3.68 -10.87 15.37
N PRO A 91 -4.10 -9.73 15.95
CA PRO A 91 -3.43 -8.45 15.73
C PRO A 91 -2.02 -8.42 16.32
N THR A 92 -1.29 -7.33 16.07
CA THR A 92 0.02 -7.09 16.65
C THR A 92 -0.11 -6.48 18.05
N ILE A 93 0.99 -6.44 18.82
CA ILE A 93 0.98 -5.92 20.20
C ILE A 93 0.64 -4.41 20.22
N VAL A 94 1.12 -3.66 19.23
CA VAL A 94 1.01 -2.20 19.20
C VAL A 94 -0.16 -1.77 18.32
N GLY A 95 -1.03 -0.92 18.85
CA GLY A 95 -2.09 -0.25 18.10
C GLY A 95 -3.46 -0.92 18.13
N TRP A 96 -3.65 -1.94 18.97
CA TRP A 96 -4.90 -2.71 19.04
C TRP A 96 -5.48 -2.78 20.46
N TRP A 97 -6.79 -3.00 20.55
CA TRP A 97 -7.57 -3.37 21.74
C TRP A 97 -8.38 -4.63 21.41
N GLY A 98 -7.95 -5.78 21.93
CA GLY A 98 -8.47 -7.06 21.44
C GLY A 98 -8.20 -7.16 19.93
N ARG A 99 -9.24 -7.42 19.13
CA ARG A 99 -9.17 -7.46 17.65
C ARG A 99 -9.49 -6.14 16.96
N GLN A 100 -9.74 -5.08 17.71
CA GLN A 100 -10.08 -3.77 17.15
C GLN A 100 -8.85 -2.86 17.12
N VAL A 101 -8.63 -2.17 16.01
CA VAL A 101 -7.58 -1.16 15.91
C VAL A 101 -7.97 0.03 16.80
N ARG A 102 -7.00 0.61 17.51
CA ARG A 102 -7.22 1.80 18.33
C ARG A 102 -7.65 2.97 17.43
N PRO A 103 -8.53 3.88 17.89
CA PRO A 103 -9.02 4.99 17.06
C PRO A 103 -7.90 5.79 16.37
N GLY A 104 -6.85 6.17 17.10
CA GLY A 104 -5.72 6.95 16.56
C GLY A 104 -4.76 6.16 15.66
N MET A 105 -4.97 4.86 15.46
CA MET A 105 -4.13 3.98 14.62
C MET A 105 -4.84 3.55 13.33
N LYS A 106 -6.12 3.91 13.15
CA LYS A 106 -6.92 3.50 11.98
C LYS A 106 -6.26 3.88 10.67
N LYS A 107 -5.85 5.14 10.52
CA LYS A 107 -5.28 5.72 9.30
C LYS A 107 -3.75 5.68 9.26
N ARG A 108 -3.12 5.00 10.22
CA ARG A 108 -1.66 4.86 10.30
C ARG A 108 -1.25 3.54 9.70
N PRO A 109 -0.01 3.41 9.19
CA PRO A 109 0.50 2.14 8.72
C PRO A 109 0.36 1.06 9.79
N VAL A 110 -0.08 -0.12 9.39
CA VAL A 110 -0.03 -1.29 10.27
C VAL A 110 1.42 -1.70 10.47
N ILE A 111 1.82 -1.93 11.73
CA ILE A 111 3.20 -2.23 12.11
C ILE A 111 3.31 -3.53 12.90
N GLY A 112 4.51 -4.10 12.94
CA GLY A 112 4.83 -5.30 13.71
C GLY A 112 4.38 -6.59 13.06
N LEU A 113 4.25 -6.61 11.73
CA LEU A 113 3.92 -7.79 10.95
C LEU A 113 5.20 -8.50 10.47
N SER A 114 5.15 -9.82 10.36
CA SER A 114 6.18 -10.57 9.64
C SER A 114 5.94 -10.50 8.14
N TRP A 115 6.98 -10.73 7.34
CA TRP A 115 6.88 -10.75 5.88
C TRP A 115 5.75 -11.67 5.38
N LYS A 116 5.66 -12.89 5.94
CA LYS A 116 4.60 -13.85 5.59
C LYS A 116 3.20 -13.30 5.84
N ARG A 117 2.99 -12.55 6.92
CA ARG A 117 1.70 -11.93 7.22
C ARG A 117 1.36 -10.80 6.26
N CYS A 118 2.36 -10.05 5.80
CA CYS A 118 2.17 -9.05 4.76
C CYS A 118 1.79 -9.71 3.42
N SER A 119 2.47 -10.81 3.04
CA SER A 119 2.12 -11.60 1.85
C SER A 119 0.68 -12.12 1.92
N ASP A 120 0.30 -12.74 3.04
CA ASP A 120 -1.06 -13.27 3.25
C ASP A 120 -2.14 -12.20 3.14
N TYR A 121 -1.85 -11.00 3.65
CA TYR A 121 -2.74 -9.84 3.52
C TYR A 121 -2.87 -9.40 2.06
N CYS A 122 -1.76 -9.27 1.34
CA CYS A 122 -1.77 -8.91 -0.08
C CYS A 122 -2.56 -9.94 -0.90
N GLU A 123 -2.30 -11.23 -0.70
CA GLU A 123 -3.03 -12.32 -1.36
C GLU A 123 -4.54 -12.27 -1.07
N TRP A 124 -4.93 -12.01 0.18
CA TRP A 124 -6.34 -11.84 0.55
C TRP A 124 -7.01 -10.66 -0.16
N ARG A 125 -6.27 -9.58 -0.45
CA ARG A 125 -6.76 -8.45 -1.27
C ARG A 125 -6.69 -8.71 -2.77
N GLY A 126 -6.23 -9.88 -3.22
CA GLY A 126 -5.99 -10.16 -4.64
C GLY A 126 -4.77 -9.42 -5.21
N LYS A 127 -3.82 -9.06 -4.35
CA LYS A 127 -2.57 -8.36 -4.66
C LYS A 127 -1.36 -9.24 -4.33
N ARG A 128 -0.16 -8.68 -4.42
CA ARG A 128 1.09 -9.27 -3.95
C ARG A 128 1.99 -8.19 -3.33
N LEU A 129 3.05 -8.60 -2.65
CA LEU A 129 4.11 -7.67 -2.28
C LEU A 129 4.87 -7.19 -3.53
N PRO A 130 5.33 -5.92 -3.56
CA PRO A 130 6.26 -5.48 -4.57
C PRO A 130 7.62 -6.17 -4.39
N THR A 131 8.34 -6.37 -5.49
CA THR A 131 9.77 -6.66 -5.45
C THR A 131 10.55 -5.42 -5.03
N GLU A 132 11.80 -5.58 -4.61
CA GLU A 132 12.68 -4.46 -4.29
C GLU A 132 12.87 -3.52 -5.51
N ALA A 133 13.04 -4.09 -6.70
CA ALA A 133 13.17 -3.32 -7.94
C ALA A 133 11.91 -2.51 -8.28
N GLU A 134 10.71 -3.09 -8.08
CA GLU A 134 9.44 -2.38 -8.28
C GLU A 134 9.27 -1.25 -7.28
N TRP A 135 9.62 -1.50 -6.02
CA TRP A 135 9.59 -0.49 -4.98
C TRP A 135 10.51 0.67 -5.38
N GLU A 136 11.79 0.40 -5.67
CA GLU A 136 12.76 1.44 -6.01
C GLU A 136 12.35 2.21 -7.27
N ARG A 137 11.86 1.51 -8.30
CA ARG A 137 11.33 2.12 -9.52
C ARG A 137 10.21 3.11 -9.21
N ALA A 138 9.26 2.74 -8.35
CA ALA A 138 8.16 3.63 -7.99
C ALA A 138 8.66 4.89 -7.27
N ALA A 139 9.68 4.76 -6.42
CA ALA A 139 10.20 5.87 -5.64
C ALA A 139 11.11 6.81 -6.44
N ALA A 140 12.12 6.25 -7.09
CA ALA A 140 13.13 7.02 -7.82
C ALA A 140 12.62 7.51 -9.17
N GLY A 141 11.65 6.81 -9.78
CA GLY A 141 11.20 7.08 -11.15
C GLY A 141 12.28 6.79 -12.20
N LEU A 142 12.00 7.12 -13.45
CA LEU A 142 12.94 6.95 -14.57
C LEU A 142 14.07 7.99 -14.54
N GLU A 143 13.80 9.15 -13.98
CA GLU A 143 14.73 10.26 -13.80
C GLU A 143 15.69 10.06 -12.62
N ARG A 144 15.48 9.03 -11.81
CA ARG A 144 16.33 8.64 -10.69
C ARG A 144 16.47 9.74 -9.64
N ARG A 145 15.32 10.21 -9.16
CA ARG A 145 15.25 11.19 -8.06
C ARG A 145 16.02 10.66 -6.86
N ARG A 146 16.77 11.55 -6.18
CA ARG A 146 17.53 11.21 -4.97
C ARG A 146 16.59 10.79 -3.82
N TYR A 147 15.41 11.39 -3.77
CA TYR A 147 14.32 11.08 -2.88
C TYR A 147 13.03 10.96 -3.69
N PRO A 148 11.95 10.34 -3.17
CA PRO A 148 10.68 10.19 -3.89
C PRO A 148 10.15 11.49 -4.50
N TRP A 149 10.35 12.61 -3.81
CA TRP A 149 9.92 13.96 -4.20
C TRP A 149 10.93 14.75 -5.05
N GLY A 150 12.14 14.24 -5.31
CA GLY A 150 13.18 14.96 -6.08
C GLY A 150 14.54 14.99 -5.39
N SER A 151 15.22 16.14 -5.44
CA SER A 151 16.59 16.33 -4.92
C SER A 151 16.69 17.11 -3.62
N ASP A 152 15.61 17.77 -3.20
CA ASP A 152 15.58 18.58 -1.98
C ASP A 152 15.84 17.72 -0.75
N THR A 153 16.59 18.27 0.21
CA THR A 153 16.94 17.57 1.44
C THR A 153 15.69 17.20 2.26
N PRO A 154 15.67 16.02 2.90
CA PRO A 154 14.56 15.61 3.75
C PRO A 154 14.32 16.60 4.89
N ASN A 155 13.05 16.92 5.12
CA ASN A 155 12.61 17.79 6.19
C ASN A 155 11.25 17.32 6.75
N LYS A 156 10.78 17.97 7.81
CA LYS A 156 9.55 17.61 8.54
C LYS A 156 8.25 17.75 7.72
N GLU A 157 8.28 18.36 6.54
CA GLU A 157 7.12 18.52 5.65
C GLU A 157 7.10 17.44 4.57
N ARG A 158 8.23 16.78 4.32
CA ARG A 158 8.41 15.77 3.26
C ARG A 158 8.47 14.34 3.78
N ALA A 159 8.90 14.10 5.01
CA ALA A 159 8.95 12.74 5.55
C ALA A 159 8.92 12.72 7.08
N ASN A 160 8.49 11.60 7.63
CA ASN A 160 8.69 11.27 9.04
C ASN A 160 9.96 10.41 9.19
N PHE A 161 10.93 10.90 9.97
CA PHE A 161 12.17 10.16 10.21
C PHE A 161 12.76 10.54 11.58
N ASN A 162 13.72 9.73 12.05
CA ASN A 162 14.40 9.93 13.34
C ASN A 162 13.46 9.98 14.56
N ARG A 163 12.35 9.24 14.54
CA ARG A 163 11.44 9.08 15.69
C ARG A 163 11.57 7.69 16.31
N CYS A 164 11.68 7.64 17.63
CA CYS A 164 11.78 6.37 18.37
C CYS A 164 10.39 5.89 18.81
N CYS A 165 9.98 4.71 18.33
CA CYS A 165 8.69 4.10 18.68
C CYS A 165 8.52 3.82 20.18
N PHE A 166 9.61 3.50 20.89
CA PHE A 166 9.60 3.24 22.33
C PHE A 166 9.31 4.50 23.14
N ILE A 167 9.95 5.62 22.78
CA ILE A 167 9.72 6.91 23.44
C ILE A 167 8.30 7.42 23.15
N MET A 168 7.84 7.22 21.92
CA MET A 168 6.54 7.72 21.45
C MET A 168 5.37 6.75 21.70
N LYS A 169 5.56 5.69 22.49
CA LYS A 169 4.51 4.70 22.85
C LYS A 169 3.76 4.13 21.63
N GLY A 170 4.48 3.91 20.52
CA GLY A 170 3.91 3.39 19.27
C GLY A 170 3.22 4.42 18.38
N LEU A 171 3.21 5.71 18.75
CA LEU A 171 2.71 6.83 17.92
C LEU A 171 3.84 7.50 17.11
N ALA A 172 4.89 6.74 16.79
CA ALA A 172 6.01 7.27 16.03
C ALA A 172 5.64 7.52 14.56
N THR A 173 4.70 6.75 14.00
CA THR A 173 4.23 6.93 12.62
C THR A 173 3.36 8.17 12.44
N ALA A 174 3.02 8.54 11.22
CA ALA A 174 1.96 9.51 10.93
C ALA A 174 0.74 8.79 10.31
N GLU A 175 -0.34 9.52 10.08
CA GLU A 175 -1.38 9.03 9.18
C GLU A 175 -0.82 9.00 7.76
N VAL A 176 -1.17 7.97 6.98
CA VAL A 176 -0.71 7.86 5.60
C VAL A 176 -1.10 9.10 4.80
N GLY A 177 -0.20 9.60 3.96
CA GLY A 177 -0.41 10.81 3.17
C GLY A 177 -0.26 12.13 3.92
N SER A 178 0.17 12.13 5.19
CA SER A 178 0.39 13.38 5.96
C SER A 178 1.48 14.27 5.36
N TYR A 179 2.44 13.69 4.62
CA TYR A 179 3.57 14.39 4.02
C TYR A 179 3.38 14.57 2.53
N TYR A 180 2.47 15.46 2.13
CA TYR A 180 2.12 15.67 0.71
C TYR A 180 3.29 16.17 -0.15
N LEU A 181 4.21 16.95 0.43
CA LEU A 181 5.45 17.35 -0.25
C LEU A 181 6.46 16.20 -0.35
N GLY A 182 6.19 15.07 0.31
CA GLY A 182 6.97 13.84 0.26
C GLY A 182 6.56 12.86 -0.82
N ALA A 183 5.44 13.11 -1.50
CA ALA A 183 4.93 12.20 -2.51
C ALA A 183 5.81 12.20 -3.76
N THR A 184 5.76 11.09 -4.50
CA THR A 184 6.21 11.08 -5.89
C THR A 184 5.31 11.98 -6.75
N PRO A 185 5.78 12.46 -7.92
CA PRO A 185 4.94 13.15 -8.91
C PRO A 185 3.69 12.36 -9.32
N ASP A 186 3.76 11.02 -9.26
CA ASP A 186 2.64 10.12 -9.57
C ASP A 186 1.67 9.92 -8.39
N GLY A 187 1.95 10.56 -7.25
CA GLY A 187 1.07 10.54 -6.07
C GLY A 187 1.20 9.29 -5.21
N ILE A 188 2.41 8.73 -5.08
CA ILE A 188 2.73 7.65 -4.13
C ILE A 188 3.42 8.26 -2.93
N TYR A 189 2.91 7.99 -1.73
CA TYR A 189 3.31 8.65 -0.49
C TYR A 189 4.21 7.77 0.36
N ASP A 190 4.89 8.42 1.32
CA ASP A 190 5.55 7.77 2.46
C ASP A 190 6.65 6.74 2.11
N LEU A 191 7.10 6.74 0.85
CA LEU A 191 8.15 5.88 0.34
C LEU A 191 9.48 6.08 1.11
N ALA A 192 9.87 7.32 1.41
CA ALA A 192 11.14 7.59 2.12
C ALA A 192 10.99 7.81 3.65
N GLY A 193 9.92 7.30 4.24
CA GLY A 193 9.76 7.27 5.69
C GLY A 193 8.33 7.49 6.15
N ASN A 194 8.01 6.84 7.27
CA ASN A 194 6.83 7.01 8.11
C ASN A 194 7.20 6.50 9.51
#